data_AF-A0A419KJ63-F1
#
_entry.id   AF-A0A419KJ63-F1
#
_cell.length_a   1.000
_cell.length_b   1.000
_cell.length_c   1.000
_cell.angle_alpha   90.00
_cell.angle_beta   90.00
_cell.angle_gamma   90.00
#
_symmetry.space_group_name_H-M   'P 1'
#
loop_
_entity.id
_entity.type
_entity.pdbx_description
1 polymer ?
#
loop_
_entity_poly.entity_id
_entity_poly.type
_entity_poly.pdbx_seq_one_letter_code
_entity_poly.pdbx_strand_id
1 'polypeptide(L)'
;MIEGPRAAKPGELAEIIRLTNSIFLPNHPMMMKDLFPQLFSEDNLENLRVISYDGKIISHVGIWEEDLLIYGCWFKVGMIGSVCTHPKYRGRGFASALVKDALSKMMKDDVDFTLVSGFRNLYIRAGCVEAGRIYTYEISSGGLKLKLNSINVVRYEENLLNDLVEIYQKEPIRYKRSFEEFKILAGRGFLRSDIKLRILIAKNRGAPLAYIATGLLPDEETPSVVEYAGSREAILYLVSELLNNSYTNVIRLGVPHQDSEMLYLLERYGFKKTMSEAHASISIINSERFLDKAETLLRERMPDRKVQQFISNLIHGKLRLYLNGKKTDFRDPRVLALLFFGSPEKIKSPRRIKLEIKPIPEYLSDVLPLPTPIYGLNYI
;
A
#
# COMPACT_ATOMS: atom_id res chain seq x y z
N MET A 1 3.64 18.18 -31.90
CA MET A 1 4.86 18.07 -31.09
C MET A 1 4.57 17.30 -29.81
N ILE A 2 5.39 16.30 -29.49
CA ILE A 2 5.33 15.57 -28.23
C ILE A 2 6.14 16.33 -27.18
N GLU A 3 5.61 16.50 -25.98
CA GLU A 3 6.31 17.10 -24.83
C GLU A 3 6.20 16.15 -23.63
N GLY A 4 7.26 16.08 -22.83
CA GLY A 4 7.35 15.24 -21.63
C GLY A 4 8.10 13.91 -21.84
N PRO A 5 8.25 13.06 -20.79
CA PRO A 5 7.65 13.19 -19.46
C PRO A 5 8.02 14.47 -18.70
N ARG A 6 7.04 15.08 -18.01
CA ARG A 6 7.25 16.25 -17.14
C ARG A 6 6.17 16.34 -16.06
N ALA A 7 6.36 17.22 -15.07
CA ALA A 7 5.29 17.60 -14.15
C ALA A 7 4.12 18.25 -14.90
N ALA A 8 2.93 18.14 -14.31
CA ALA A 8 1.76 18.89 -14.73
C ALA A 8 1.96 20.38 -14.43
N LYS A 9 1.52 21.23 -15.35
CA LYS A 9 1.53 22.68 -15.18
C LYS A 9 0.24 23.12 -14.45
N PRO A 10 0.26 24.29 -13.78
CA PRO A 10 -0.97 24.92 -13.30
C PRO A 10 -2.02 24.99 -14.41
N GLY A 11 -3.25 24.56 -14.12
CA GLY A 11 -4.34 24.49 -15.09
C GLY A 11 -4.45 23.19 -15.91
N GLU A 12 -3.46 22.29 -15.86
CA GLU A 12 -3.54 20.98 -16.54
C GLU A 12 -4.30 19.91 -15.72
N LEU A 13 -4.54 20.14 -14.42
CA LEU A 13 -5.21 19.16 -13.53
C LEU A 13 -6.57 18.70 -14.06
N ALA A 14 -7.40 19.63 -14.55
CA ALA A 14 -8.70 19.30 -15.10
C ALA A 14 -8.60 18.40 -16.34
N GLU A 15 -7.56 18.56 -17.16
CA GLU A 15 -7.32 17.70 -18.32
C GLU A 15 -6.85 16.31 -17.91
N ILE A 16 -5.98 16.22 -16.91
CA ILE A 16 -5.54 14.95 -16.32
C ILE A 16 -6.74 14.17 -15.79
N ILE A 17 -7.61 14.82 -15.01
CA ILE A 17 -8.82 14.18 -14.46
C ILE A 17 -9.75 13.70 -15.58
N ARG A 18 -9.94 14.51 -16.64
CA ARG A 18 -10.74 14.08 -17.81
C ARG A 18 -10.13 12.84 -18.47
N LEU A 19 -8.81 12.82 -18.67
CA LEU A 19 -8.12 11.67 -19.25
C LEU A 19 -8.30 10.44 -18.35
N THR A 20 -7.99 10.52 -17.06
CA THR A 20 -8.08 9.37 -16.14
C THR A 20 -9.51 8.86 -16.02
N ASN A 21 -10.51 9.74 -15.92
CA ASN A 21 -11.93 9.34 -15.88
C ASN A 21 -12.32 8.57 -17.14
N SER A 22 -11.93 9.04 -18.32
CA SER A 22 -12.26 8.37 -19.59
C SER A 22 -11.68 6.96 -19.72
N ILE A 23 -10.64 6.64 -18.92
CA ILE A 23 -9.95 5.35 -18.95
C ILE A 23 -10.46 4.41 -17.86
N PHE A 24 -10.54 4.90 -16.62
CA PHE A 24 -10.82 4.06 -15.45
C PHE A 24 -12.28 4.05 -15.04
N LEU A 25 -13.02 5.11 -15.36
CA LEU A 25 -14.41 5.29 -14.98
C LEU A 25 -15.26 5.69 -16.21
N PRO A 26 -15.15 4.97 -17.35
CA PRO A 26 -15.89 5.34 -18.55
C PRO A 26 -17.40 5.24 -18.27
N ASN A 27 -18.13 6.33 -18.53
CA ASN A 27 -19.57 6.43 -18.30
C ASN A 27 -20.02 6.21 -16.85
N HIS A 28 -19.12 6.39 -15.88
CA HIS A 28 -19.43 6.29 -14.45
C HIS A 28 -19.76 7.69 -13.86
N PRO A 29 -20.71 7.81 -12.92
CA PRO A 29 -21.05 9.11 -12.30
C PRO A 29 -19.96 9.70 -11.38
N MET A 30 -19.12 8.84 -10.78
CA MET A 30 -17.93 9.25 -10.02
C MET A 30 -16.82 9.79 -10.90
N MET A 31 -16.00 10.70 -10.34
CA MET A 31 -14.71 11.09 -10.91
C MET A 31 -13.55 10.47 -10.13
N MET A 32 -12.42 10.25 -10.80
CA MET A 32 -11.18 9.76 -10.18
C MET A 32 -10.70 10.69 -9.05
N LYS A 33 -10.92 12.00 -9.18
CA LYS A 33 -10.62 12.96 -8.10
C LYS A 33 -11.46 12.76 -6.83
N ASP A 34 -12.66 12.20 -6.96
CA ASP A 34 -13.52 11.96 -5.80
C ASP A 34 -13.05 10.69 -5.06
N LEU A 35 -12.51 9.70 -5.80
CA LEU A 35 -11.93 8.49 -5.24
C LEU A 35 -10.56 8.73 -4.59
N PHE A 36 -9.75 9.59 -5.23
CA PHE A 36 -8.36 9.86 -4.87
C PHE A 36 -8.08 11.37 -4.76
N PRO A 37 -8.79 12.09 -3.88
CA PRO A 37 -8.70 13.55 -3.76
C PRO A 37 -7.29 14.04 -3.40
N GLN A 38 -6.55 13.27 -2.61
CA GLN A 38 -5.15 13.57 -2.27
C GLN A 38 -4.24 13.50 -3.51
N LEU A 39 -4.52 12.59 -4.44
CA LEU A 39 -3.73 12.45 -5.66
C LEU A 39 -4.02 13.62 -6.61
N PHE A 40 -5.30 13.89 -6.88
CA PHE A 40 -5.74 14.90 -7.85
C PHE A 40 -5.99 16.26 -7.18
N SER A 41 -4.93 16.82 -6.60
CA SER A 41 -4.91 18.15 -5.97
C SER A 41 -3.94 19.09 -6.68
N GLU A 42 -4.20 20.39 -6.62
CA GLU A 42 -3.28 21.44 -7.07
C GLU A 42 -1.96 21.40 -6.28
N ASP A 43 -2.01 21.01 -4.99
CA ASP A 43 -0.82 20.88 -4.14
C ASP A 43 0.07 19.69 -4.56
N ASN A 44 -0.44 18.79 -5.41
CA ASN A 44 0.27 17.58 -5.84
C ASN A 44 0.69 17.62 -7.33
N LEU A 45 0.60 18.78 -8.02
CA LEU A 45 0.87 18.89 -9.47
C LEU A 45 2.26 18.37 -9.89
N GLU A 46 3.30 18.63 -9.09
CA GLU A 46 4.68 18.18 -9.38
C GLU A 46 4.80 16.65 -9.48
N ASN A 47 3.91 15.95 -8.77
CA ASN A 47 3.80 14.50 -8.71
C ASN A 47 2.83 13.92 -9.75
N LEU A 48 2.08 14.76 -10.46
CA LEU A 48 1.27 14.36 -11.60
C LEU A 48 2.11 14.46 -12.87
N ARG A 49 2.67 13.34 -13.31
CA ARG A 49 3.56 13.32 -14.47
C ARG A 49 2.76 13.08 -15.74
N VAL A 50 3.09 13.81 -16.81
CA VAL A 50 2.33 13.80 -18.07
C VAL A 50 3.21 13.77 -19.30
N ILE A 51 2.65 13.25 -20.39
CA ILE A 51 3.14 13.44 -21.76
C ILE A 51 2.01 14.08 -22.56
N SER A 52 2.32 15.14 -23.30
CA SER A 52 1.38 15.85 -24.16
C SER A 52 1.71 15.65 -25.65
N TYR A 53 0.70 15.80 -26.51
CA TYR A 53 0.83 15.86 -27.96
C TYR A 53 0.02 17.04 -28.47
N ASP A 54 0.68 18.00 -29.11
CA ASP A 54 0.06 19.26 -29.60
C ASP A 54 -0.71 19.99 -28.49
N GLY A 55 -0.10 20.08 -27.31
CA GLY A 55 -0.65 20.77 -26.14
C GLY A 55 -1.73 20.00 -25.38
N LYS A 56 -2.12 18.79 -25.82
CA LYS A 56 -3.12 17.95 -25.14
C LYS A 56 -2.44 16.84 -24.36
N ILE A 57 -2.86 16.60 -23.11
CA ILE A 57 -2.36 15.51 -22.29
C ILE A 57 -2.87 14.17 -22.84
N ILE A 58 -1.94 13.31 -23.25
CA ILE A 58 -2.26 12.00 -23.86
C ILE A 58 -1.86 10.82 -22.99
N SER A 59 -1.05 11.03 -21.95
CA SER A 59 -0.62 9.99 -21.03
C SER A 59 -0.29 10.59 -19.66
N HIS A 60 -0.54 9.83 -18.60
CA HIS A 60 -0.40 10.27 -17.22
C HIS A 60 0.10 9.14 -16.30
N VAL A 61 0.85 9.50 -15.25
CA VAL A 61 1.05 8.72 -14.02
C VAL A 61 0.97 9.66 -12.82
N GLY A 62 0.28 9.22 -11.77
CA GLY A 62 0.20 9.94 -10.50
C GLY A 62 1.15 9.35 -9.46
N ILE A 63 1.75 10.23 -8.67
CA ILE A 63 2.58 9.88 -7.50
C ILE A 63 1.93 10.46 -6.25
N TRP A 64 1.91 9.70 -5.17
CA TRP A 64 1.64 10.21 -3.81
C TRP A 64 2.78 9.80 -2.89
N GLU A 65 3.46 10.76 -2.27
CA GLU A 65 4.58 10.50 -1.38
C GLU A 65 4.16 10.71 0.07
N GLU A 66 4.55 9.81 0.96
CA GLU A 66 4.21 9.88 2.38
C GLU A 66 5.31 9.24 3.24
N ASP A 67 5.41 9.65 4.51
CA ASP A 67 6.25 8.96 5.48
C ASP A 67 5.50 7.76 6.09
N LEU A 68 6.08 6.56 6.01
CA LEU A 68 5.61 5.33 6.63
C LEU A 68 6.47 4.99 7.86
N LEU A 69 5.84 4.92 9.03
CA LEU A 69 6.43 4.36 10.23
C LEU A 69 6.46 2.84 10.12
N ILE A 70 7.61 2.23 10.40
CA ILE A 70 7.75 0.80 10.65
C ILE A 70 8.53 0.68 11.96
N TYR A 71 7.87 0.24 13.04
CA TYR A 71 8.49 0.01 14.35
C TYR A 71 9.46 1.13 14.79
N GLY A 72 9.00 2.38 14.78
CA GLY A 72 9.83 3.52 15.23
C GLY A 72 10.70 4.16 14.16
N CYS A 73 10.91 3.53 13.00
CA CYS A 73 11.70 4.08 11.90
C CYS A 73 10.82 4.63 10.77
N TRP A 74 11.10 5.85 10.31
CA TRP A 74 10.35 6.52 9.24
C TRP A 74 10.98 6.30 7.87
N PHE A 75 10.23 5.68 6.96
CA PHE A 75 10.58 5.51 5.56
C PHE A 75 9.75 6.46 4.69
N LYS A 76 10.38 7.18 3.77
CA LYS A 76 9.65 7.94 2.76
C LYS A 76 9.22 6.97 1.65
N VAL A 77 7.92 6.87 1.40
CA VAL A 77 7.32 5.90 0.48
C VAL A 77 6.58 6.63 -0.63
N GLY A 78 6.84 6.24 -1.87
CA GLY A 78 6.14 6.77 -3.04
C GLY A 78 5.14 5.77 -3.59
N MET A 79 3.90 6.18 -3.77
CA MET A 79 2.82 5.34 -4.32
C MET A 79 2.59 5.75 -5.77
N ILE A 80 2.49 4.76 -6.67
CA ILE A 80 2.17 4.99 -8.08
C ILE A 80 0.76 4.50 -8.39
N GLY A 81 -0.06 5.40 -8.92
CA GLY A 81 -1.45 5.16 -9.27
C GLY A 81 -1.86 5.82 -10.59
N SER A 82 -3.09 5.54 -11.03
CA SER A 82 -3.73 6.20 -12.18
C SER A 82 -2.92 6.23 -13.50
N VAL A 83 -2.06 5.22 -13.73
CA VAL A 83 -1.21 5.12 -14.94
C VAL A 83 -2.06 4.84 -16.17
N CYS A 84 -2.14 5.80 -17.09
CA CYS A 84 -2.92 5.63 -18.31
C CYS A 84 -2.31 6.31 -19.55
N THR A 85 -2.70 5.80 -20.71
CA THR A 85 -2.43 6.41 -22.01
C THR A 85 -3.72 6.36 -22.83
N HIS A 86 -4.07 7.50 -23.43
CA HIS A 86 -5.22 7.63 -24.29
C HIS A 86 -5.19 6.57 -25.42
N PRO A 87 -6.30 5.89 -25.77
CA PRO A 87 -6.29 4.70 -26.63
C PRO A 87 -5.57 4.89 -27.97
N LYS A 88 -5.76 6.05 -28.63
CA LYS A 88 -5.13 6.41 -29.91
C LYS A 88 -3.59 6.51 -29.87
N TYR A 89 -2.99 6.60 -28.68
CA TYR A 89 -1.56 6.82 -28.49
C TYR A 89 -0.86 5.61 -27.82
N ARG A 90 -1.59 4.51 -27.60
CA ARG A 90 -1.04 3.28 -27.00
C ARG A 90 -0.04 2.58 -27.93
N GLY A 91 0.77 1.70 -27.36
CA GLY A 91 1.79 0.94 -28.10
C GLY A 91 3.07 1.73 -28.43
N ARG A 92 3.16 2.99 -28.00
CA ARG A 92 4.29 3.91 -28.30
C ARG A 92 5.28 4.09 -27.15
N GLY A 93 5.15 3.32 -26.08
CA GLY A 93 6.07 3.36 -24.93
C GLY A 93 5.81 4.44 -23.87
N PHE A 94 4.82 5.33 -24.06
CA PHE A 94 4.55 6.46 -23.16
C PHE A 94 4.35 6.10 -21.68
N ALA A 95 3.56 5.08 -21.37
CA ALA A 95 3.40 4.62 -19.98
C ALA A 95 4.73 4.13 -19.36
N SER A 96 5.59 3.47 -20.14
CA SER A 96 6.90 3.02 -19.63
C SER A 96 7.83 4.20 -19.40
N ALA A 97 7.81 5.21 -20.29
CA ALA A 97 8.58 6.44 -20.14
C ALA A 97 8.15 7.23 -18.89
N LEU A 98 6.84 7.34 -18.66
CA LEU A 98 6.27 7.98 -17.48
C LEU A 98 6.60 7.26 -16.18
N VAL A 99 6.51 5.93 -16.12
CA VAL A 99 6.90 5.19 -14.91
C VAL A 99 8.40 5.33 -14.63
N LYS A 100 9.25 5.32 -15.66
CA LYS A 100 10.69 5.59 -15.47
C LYS A 100 10.95 7.00 -14.93
N ASP A 101 10.24 8.00 -15.47
CA ASP A 101 10.31 9.38 -14.99
C ASP A 101 9.82 9.51 -13.54
N ALA A 102 8.71 8.86 -13.19
CA ALA A 102 8.18 8.84 -11.82
C ALA A 102 9.18 8.24 -10.82
N LEU A 103 9.79 7.10 -11.13
CA LEU A 103 10.83 6.50 -10.28
C LEU A 103 12.06 7.41 -10.15
N SER A 104 12.46 8.07 -11.23
CA SER A 104 13.59 9.01 -11.22
C SER A 104 13.29 10.27 -10.41
N LYS A 105 12.05 10.75 -10.46
CA LYS A 105 11.56 11.88 -9.65
C LYS A 105 11.52 11.50 -8.17
N MET A 106 10.92 10.37 -7.81
CA MET A 106 10.87 9.89 -6.43
C MET A 106 12.28 9.67 -5.84
N MET A 107 13.22 9.19 -6.66
CA MET A 107 14.63 9.07 -6.24
C MET A 107 15.27 10.43 -5.92
N LYS A 108 14.95 11.49 -6.68
CA LYS A 108 15.42 12.86 -6.40
C LYS A 108 14.78 13.47 -5.16
N ASP A 109 13.56 13.05 -4.84
CA ASP A 109 12.82 13.47 -3.66
C ASP A 109 13.16 12.60 -2.42
N ASP A 110 14.23 11.81 -2.48
CA ASP A 110 14.69 10.95 -1.39
C ASP A 110 13.66 9.92 -0.91
N VAL A 111 12.81 9.43 -1.81
CA VAL A 111 11.92 8.30 -1.53
C VAL A 111 12.75 7.02 -1.41
N ASP A 112 12.53 6.26 -0.33
CA ASP A 112 13.29 5.04 -0.03
C ASP A 112 12.82 3.89 -0.92
N PHE A 113 11.50 3.70 -1.00
CA PHE A 113 10.89 2.65 -1.81
C PHE A 113 9.50 3.06 -2.32
N THR A 114 9.03 2.36 -3.34
CA THR A 114 7.73 2.61 -3.96
C THR A 114 6.79 1.43 -3.85
N LEU A 115 5.49 1.72 -3.72
CA LEU A 115 4.38 0.79 -3.87
C LEU A 115 3.63 1.09 -5.16
N VAL A 116 3.31 0.05 -5.92
CA VAL A 116 2.53 0.16 -7.14
C VAL A 116 1.29 -0.70 -7.06
N SER A 117 0.10 -0.10 -7.28
CA SER A 117 -1.15 -0.86 -7.41
C SER A 117 -1.22 -1.51 -8.79
N GLY A 118 -0.46 -2.59 -8.97
CA GLY A 118 -0.50 -3.38 -10.19
C GLY A 118 0.72 -4.27 -10.39
N PHE A 119 0.54 -5.28 -11.24
CA PHE A 119 1.50 -6.36 -11.46
C PHE A 119 1.84 -6.56 -12.95
N ARG A 120 1.53 -5.54 -13.77
CA ARG A 120 1.74 -5.60 -15.23
C ARG A 120 3.24 -5.61 -15.57
N ASN A 121 3.57 -6.17 -16.73
CA ASN A 121 4.95 -6.23 -17.25
C ASN A 121 5.68 -4.89 -17.29
N LEU A 122 4.97 -3.76 -17.35
CA LEU A 122 5.59 -2.44 -17.33
C LEU A 122 6.28 -2.13 -16.00
N TYR A 123 5.70 -2.54 -14.87
CA TYR A 123 6.27 -2.36 -13.53
C TYR A 123 7.40 -3.35 -13.27
N ILE A 124 7.25 -4.59 -13.75
CA ILE A 124 8.30 -5.62 -13.67
C ILE A 124 9.57 -5.14 -14.39
N ARG A 125 9.43 -4.55 -15.59
CA ARG A 125 10.55 -3.95 -16.33
C ARG A 125 11.15 -2.74 -15.62
N ALA A 126 10.36 -2.04 -14.81
CA ALA A 126 10.80 -0.91 -14.01
C ALA A 126 11.43 -1.32 -12.67
N GLY A 127 11.63 -2.62 -12.42
CA GLY A 127 12.27 -3.12 -11.20
C GLY A 127 11.32 -3.30 -10.02
N CYS A 128 10.00 -3.28 -10.24
CA CYS A 128 9.01 -3.61 -9.21
C CYS A 128 8.79 -5.13 -9.15
N VAL A 129 8.63 -5.66 -7.95
CA VAL A 129 8.42 -7.10 -7.69
C VAL A 129 7.30 -7.32 -6.69
N GLU A 130 6.66 -8.48 -6.79
CA GLU A 130 5.71 -8.94 -5.77
C GLU A 130 6.47 -9.28 -4.49
N ALA A 131 6.41 -8.36 -3.53
CA ALA A 131 7.04 -8.51 -2.22
C ALA A 131 6.05 -8.10 -1.13
N GLY A 132 6.27 -8.62 0.08
CA GLY A 132 5.30 -8.55 1.16
C GLY A 132 4.39 -9.76 1.22
N ARG A 133 3.81 -10.00 2.39
CA ARG A 133 2.99 -11.17 2.70
C ARG A 133 1.72 -10.75 3.41
N ILE A 134 0.59 -10.95 2.75
CA ILE A 134 -0.73 -10.67 3.29
C ILE A 134 -1.62 -11.88 3.12
N TYR A 135 -2.27 -12.24 4.22
CA TYR A 135 -3.23 -13.33 4.30
C TYR A 135 -4.63 -12.74 4.17
N THR A 136 -5.31 -13.05 3.08
CA THR A 136 -6.67 -12.58 2.84
C THR A 136 -7.66 -13.64 3.31
N TYR A 137 -8.57 -13.23 4.17
CA TYR A 137 -9.65 -14.06 4.71
C TYR A 137 -10.99 -13.58 4.15
N GLU A 138 -11.86 -14.51 3.78
CA GLU A 138 -13.26 -14.22 3.48
C GLU A 138 -14.10 -14.59 4.69
N ILE A 139 -14.73 -13.59 5.30
CA ILE A 139 -15.49 -13.73 6.53
C ILE A 139 -16.97 -13.59 6.18
N SER A 140 -17.69 -14.70 6.28
CA SER A 140 -19.13 -14.74 6.05
C SER A 140 -19.93 -14.34 7.29
N SER A 141 -21.16 -13.87 7.08
CA SER A 141 -22.13 -13.62 8.14
C SER A 141 -22.31 -14.88 9.02
N GLY A 142 -22.35 -14.70 10.33
CA GLY A 142 -22.35 -15.79 11.31
C GLY A 142 -21.01 -16.53 11.50
N GLY A 143 -19.98 -16.23 10.69
CA GLY A 143 -18.65 -16.82 10.79
C GLY A 143 -17.84 -16.33 11.99
N LEU A 144 -18.14 -15.12 12.49
CA LEU A 144 -17.61 -14.59 13.74
C LEU A 144 -18.74 -14.49 14.78
N LYS A 145 -18.63 -15.25 15.87
CA LYS A 145 -19.57 -15.23 16.99
C LYS A 145 -18.93 -14.55 18.20
N LEU A 146 -18.84 -13.23 18.14
CA LEU A 146 -18.24 -12.39 19.17
C LEU A 146 -19.33 -11.74 20.02
N LYS A 147 -19.08 -11.64 21.33
CA LYS A 147 -19.90 -10.83 22.24
C LYS A 147 -18.95 -10.03 23.13
N LEU A 148 -18.84 -8.74 22.84
CA LEU A 148 -18.10 -7.81 23.69
C LEU A 148 -19.09 -6.96 24.47
N ASN A 149 -19.17 -7.20 25.78
CA ASN A 149 -20.01 -6.40 26.67
C ASN A 149 -19.45 -4.98 26.75
N SER A 150 -20.32 -3.97 26.83
CA SER A 150 -19.96 -2.56 26.99
C SER A 150 -19.26 -1.90 25.79
N ILE A 151 -19.23 -2.55 24.62
CA ILE A 151 -18.78 -1.92 23.38
C ILE A 151 -19.97 -1.34 22.63
N ASN A 152 -19.90 -0.03 22.35
CA ASN A 152 -20.83 0.66 21.47
C ASN A 152 -20.20 0.79 20.08
N VAL A 153 -20.94 0.41 19.03
CA VAL A 153 -20.51 0.59 17.65
C VAL A 153 -21.16 1.85 17.11
N VAL A 154 -20.34 2.79 16.64
CA VAL A 154 -20.81 4.02 16.00
C VAL A 154 -20.31 4.09 14.58
N ARG A 155 -21.15 4.62 13.68
CA ARG A 155 -20.70 5.01 12.35
C ARG A 155 -19.88 6.29 12.48
N TYR A 156 -18.76 6.34 11.75
CA TYR A 156 -17.97 7.56 11.68
C TYR A 156 -18.77 8.71 11.07
N GLU A 157 -18.56 9.89 11.62
CA GLU A 157 -18.96 11.21 11.11
C GLU A 157 -17.77 12.15 11.33
N GLU A 158 -17.68 13.26 10.60
CA GLU A 158 -16.49 14.14 10.62
C GLU A 158 -16.15 14.67 12.03
N ASN A 159 -17.15 14.89 12.89
CA ASN A 159 -16.96 15.28 14.29
C ASN A 159 -16.24 14.20 15.15
N LEU A 160 -16.15 12.96 14.67
CA LEU A 160 -15.43 11.84 15.31
C LEU A 160 -14.01 11.66 14.75
N LEU A 161 -13.49 12.59 13.94
CA LEU A 161 -12.15 12.45 13.33
C LEU A 161 -11.05 12.26 14.39
N ASN A 162 -11.14 12.94 15.53
CA ASN A 162 -10.19 12.77 16.63
C ASN A 162 -10.14 11.34 17.17
N ASP A 163 -11.27 10.61 17.18
CA ASP A 163 -11.28 9.20 17.60
C ASP A 163 -10.43 8.35 16.66
N LEU A 164 -10.57 8.54 15.34
CA LEU A 164 -9.79 7.81 14.34
C LEU A 164 -8.30 8.11 14.47
N VAL A 165 -7.95 9.39 14.63
CA VAL A 165 -6.57 9.84 14.80
C VAL A 165 -5.96 9.23 16.06
N GLU A 166 -6.67 9.26 17.19
CA GLU A 166 -6.19 8.70 18.46
C GLU A 166 -5.92 7.20 18.37
N ILE A 167 -6.83 6.44 17.73
CA ILE A 167 -6.65 5.01 17.50
C ILE A 167 -5.46 4.76 16.56
N TYR A 168 -5.43 5.45 15.41
CA TYR A 168 -4.44 5.21 14.37
C TYR A 168 -3.01 5.55 14.81
N GLN A 169 -2.82 6.61 15.61
CA GLN A 169 -1.50 7.03 16.08
C GLN A 169 -0.78 5.95 16.91
N LYS A 170 -1.53 5.03 17.53
CA LYS A 170 -1.02 3.92 18.34
C LYS A 170 -0.53 2.74 17.49
N GLU A 171 -0.85 2.71 16.20
CA GLU A 171 -0.39 1.62 15.33
C GLU A 171 1.13 1.69 15.10
N PRO A 172 1.86 0.57 15.25
CA PRO A 172 3.31 0.54 15.12
C PRO A 172 3.79 0.62 13.66
N ILE A 173 2.88 0.39 12.71
CA ILE A 173 3.12 0.51 11.28
C ILE A 173 2.00 1.34 10.67
N ARG A 174 2.33 2.57 10.27
CA ARG A 174 1.32 3.55 9.85
C ARG A 174 1.94 4.67 9.05
N TYR A 175 1.18 5.30 8.17
CA TYR A 175 1.60 6.54 7.55
C TYR A 175 1.57 7.68 8.58
N LYS A 176 2.43 8.65 8.36
CA LYS A 176 2.25 9.98 8.93
C LYS A 176 1.10 10.62 8.16
N ARG A 177 0.08 11.07 8.88
CA ARG A 177 -1.03 11.81 8.30
C ARG A 177 -1.23 13.04 9.16
N SER A 178 -1.30 14.20 8.52
CA SER A 178 -1.84 15.40 9.12
C SER A 178 -3.33 15.23 9.41
N PHE A 179 -3.87 16.13 10.21
CA PHE A 179 -5.31 16.15 10.50
C PHE A 179 -6.15 16.32 9.23
N GLU A 180 -5.74 17.23 8.34
CA GLU A 180 -6.45 17.50 7.08
C GLU A 180 -6.38 16.32 6.09
N GLU A 181 -5.22 15.65 5.99
CA GLU A 181 -5.13 14.43 5.18
C GLU A 181 -6.04 13.33 5.73
N PHE A 182 -6.05 13.14 7.05
CA PHE A 182 -6.94 12.16 7.67
C PHE A 182 -8.41 12.49 7.40
N LYS A 183 -8.78 13.76 7.52
CA LYS A 183 -10.12 14.27 7.19
C LYS A 183 -10.52 13.95 5.76
N ILE A 184 -9.65 14.25 4.79
CA ILE A 184 -9.89 14.00 3.36
C ILE A 184 -10.05 12.49 3.10
N LEU A 185 -9.11 11.68 3.61
CA LEU A 185 -9.06 10.24 3.36
C LEU A 185 -10.23 9.48 4.00
N ALA A 186 -10.60 9.82 5.25
CA ALA A 186 -11.74 9.24 5.93
C ALA A 186 -13.07 9.80 5.40
N GLY A 187 -13.07 11.06 4.95
CA GLY A 187 -14.23 11.82 4.50
C GLY A 187 -14.72 11.49 3.10
N ARG A 188 -13.89 10.88 2.23
CA ARG A 188 -14.25 10.64 0.81
C ARG A 188 -15.58 9.89 0.62
N GLY A 189 -15.95 8.97 1.52
CA GLY A 189 -17.24 8.27 1.47
C GLY A 189 -18.47 9.14 1.77
N PHE A 190 -18.31 10.27 2.45
CA PHE A 190 -19.39 11.19 2.80
C PHE A 190 -19.58 12.28 1.77
N LEU A 191 -18.49 12.72 1.14
CA LEU A 191 -18.52 13.75 0.10
C LEU A 191 -19.35 13.31 -1.11
N ARG A 192 -19.50 11.98 -1.32
CA ARG A 192 -20.09 11.38 -2.51
C ARG A 192 -20.77 10.04 -2.19
N SER A 193 -22.10 9.97 -2.29
CA SER A 193 -22.90 8.78 -1.94
C SER A 193 -22.61 7.53 -2.80
N ASP A 194 -22.02 7.74 -3.97
CA ASP A 194 -21.54 6.72 -4.90
C ASP A 194 -20.22 6.06 -4.42
N ILE A 195 -19.49 6.68 -3.50
CA ILE A 195 -18.31 6.09 -2.85
C ILE A 195 -18.75 5.20 -1.70
N LYS A 196 -18.56 3.89 -1.85
CA LYS A 196 -19.00 2.88 -0.88
C LYS A 196 -18.08 2.73 0.35
N LEU A 197 -17.28 3.74 0.68
CA LEU A 197 -16.43 3.72 1.88
C LEU A 197 -17.29 3.91 3.14
N ARG A 198 -17.17 3.00 4.10
CA ARG A 198 -17.85 3.07 5.40
C ARG A 198 -16.83 2.86 6.51
N ILE A 199 -16.90 3.69 7.54
CA ILE A 199 -16.03 3.56 8.71
C ILE A 199 -16.91 3.32 9.94
N LEU A 200 -16.60 2.27 10.70
CA LEU A 200 -17.22 1.96 11.99
C LEU A 200 -16.17 2.07 13.09
N ILE A 201 -16.58 2.59 14.24
CA ILE A 201 -15.73 2.80 15.42
C ILE A 201 -16.31 2.03 16.59
N ALA A 202 -15.47 1.28 17.29
CA ALA A 202 -15.79 0.63 18.55
C ALA A 202 -15.41 1.56 19.70
N LYS A 203 -16.36 1.86 20.59
CA LYS A 203 -16.16 2.67 21.78
C LYS A 203 -16.50 1.90 23.05
N ASN A 204 -15.75 2.11 24.11
CA ASN A 204 -16.09 1.63 25.46
C ASN A 204 -16.22 2.83 26.40
N ARG A 205 -17.40 3.03 26.99
CA ARG A 205 -17.70 4.19 27.87
C ARG A 205 -17.27 5.54 27.26
N GLY A 206 -17.46 5.69 25.94
CA GLY A 206 -17.10 6.89 25.18
C GLY A 206 -15.68 6.94 24.63
N ALA A 207 -14.75 6.14 25.16
CA ALA A 207 -13.36 6.09 24.71
C ALA A 207 -13.22 5.25 23.41
N PRO A 208 -12.50 5.74 22.39
CA PRO A 208 -12.31 5.02 21.13
C PRO A 208 -11.29 3.87 21.28
N LEU A 209 -11.68 2.67 20.88
CA LEU A 209 -10.85 1.46 21.02
C LEU A 209 -10.30 0.93 19.69
N ALA A 210 -11.11 0.98 18.64
CA ALA A 210 -10.75 0.48 17.33
C ALA A 210 -11.65 1.09 16.25
N TYR A 211 -11.18 1.05 15.00
CA TYR A 211 -12.05 1.28 13.85
C TYR A 211 -11.73 0.30 12.71
N ILE A 212 -12.72 0.12 11.84
CA ILE A 212 -12.55 -0.49 10.52
C ILE A 212 -13.03 0.48 9.45
N ALA A 213 -12.28 0.59 8.37
CA ALA A 213 -12.71 1.22 7.13
C ALA A 213 -12.97 0.13 6.10
N THR A 214 -14.17 0.09 5.54
CA THR A 214 -14.59 -0.90 4.55
C THR A 214 -14.98 -0.20 3.26
N GLY A 215 -14.64 -0.81 2.12
CA GLY A 215 -14.92 -0.24 0.82
C GLY A 215 -15.10 -1.32 -0.24
N LEU A 216 -15.69 -0.93 -1.36
CA LEU A 216 -15.78 -1.75 -2.56
C LEU A 216 -14.94 -1.09 -3.64
N LEU A 217 -13.92 -1.79 -4.12
CA LEU A 217 -13.17 -1.32 -5.29
C LEU A 217 -14.06 -1.45 -6.54
N PRO A 218 -13.91 -0.58 -7.57
CA PRO A 218 -14.82 -0.54 -8.73
C PRO A 218 -15.02 -1.87 -9.47
N ASP A 219 -14.02 -2.76 -9.44
CA ASP A 219 -14.04 -4.06 -10.13
C ASP A 219 -14.25 -5.26 -9.17
N GLU A 220 -14.56 -5.01 -7.90
CA GLU A 220 -14.79 -6.06 -6.90
C GLU A 220 -16.28 -6.19 -6.56
N GLU A 221 -16.76 -7.43 -6.42
CA GLU A 221 -18.12 -7.72 -5.97
C GLU A 221 -18.21 -7.83 -4.44
N THR A 222 -17.11 -8.26 -3.80
CA THR A 222 -17.03 -8.44 -2.35
C THR A 222 -16.32 -7.25 -1.72
N PRO A 223 -16.94 -6.56 -0.74
CA PRO A 223 -16.27 -5.48 -0.04
C PRO A 223 -15.10 -6.00 0.78
N SER A 224 -14.14 -5.12 1.00
CA SER A 224 -12.92 -5.40 1.76
C SER A 224 -12.80 -4.43 2.93
N VAL A 225 -12.25 -4.90 4.06
CA VAL A 225 -11.68 -4.02 5.09
C VAL A 225 -10.39 -3.45 4.50
N VAL A 226 -10.44 -2.18 4.09
CA VAL A 226 -9.31 -1.49 3.44
C VAL A 226 -8.30 -0.98 4.46
N GLU A 227 -8.74 -0.69 5.68
CA GLU A 227 -7.89 -0.31 6.80
C GLU A 227 -8.56 -0.71 8.12
N TYR A 228 -7.76 -1.07 9.13
CA TYR A 228 -8.20 -1.22 10.51
C TYR A 228 -7.11 -0.71 11.46
N ALA A 229 -7.50 -0.30 12.65
CA ALA A 229 -6.57 0.07 13.72
C ALA A 229 -7.21 -0.11 15.10
N GLY A 230 -6.39 -0.30 16.14
CA GLY A 230 -6.79 -0.45 17.53
C GLY A 230 -6.84 -1.90 18.02
N SER A 231 -7.68 -2.19 19.01
CA SER A 231 -7.82 -3.55 19.56
C SER A 231 -8.26 -4.56 18.50
N ARG A 232 -7.48 -5.63 18.29
CA ARG A 232 -7.75 -6.64 17.27
C ARG A 232 -9.05 -7.41 17.54
N GLU A 233 -9.38 -7.65 18.80
CA GLU A 233 -10.66 -8.26 19.19
C GLU A 233 -11.84 -7.31 18.90
N ALA A 234 -11.70 -6.01 19.20
CA ALA A 234 -12.72 -5.01 18.85
C ALA A 234 -12.88 -4.85 17.32
N ILE A 235 -11.80 -4.97 16.54
CA ILE A 235 -11.85 -4.99 15.07
C ILE A 235 -12.69 -6.16 14.57
N LEU A 236 -12.44 -7.38 15.05
CA LEU A 236 -13.24 -8.55 14.65
C LEU A 236 -14.71 -8.40 15.10
N TYR A 237 -14.96 -7.77 16.24
CA TYR A 237 -16.31 -7.44 16.68
C TYR A 237 -17.01 -6.47 15.72
N LEU A 238 -16.32 -5.41 15.28
CA LEU A 238 -16.84 -4.48 14.26
C LEU A 238 -17.15 -5.18 12.94
N VAL A 239 -16.31 -6.13 12.51
CA VAL A 239 -16.54 -6.95 11.32
C VAL A 239 -17.81 -7.81 11.50
N SER A 240 -17.98 -8.46 12.65
CA SER A 240 -19.17 -9.25 12.97
C SER A 240 -20.45 -8.39 12.95
N GLU A 241 -20.42 -7.23 13.61
CA GLU A 241 -21.56 -6.29 13.64
C GLU A 241 -21.91 -5.76 12.25
N LEU A 242 -20.92 -5.46 11.41
CA LEU A 242 -21.17 -5.04 10.03
C LEU A 242 -21.90 -6.13 9.23
N LEU A 243 -21.47 -7.39 9.35
CA LEU A 243 -22.08 -8.53 8.64
C LEU A 243 -23.48 -8.90 9.15
N ASN A 244 -23.78 -8.62 10.42
CA ASN A 244 -25.11 -8.87 10.99
C ASN A 244 -26.13 -7.78 10.63
N ASN A 245 -25.67 -6.54 10.44
CA ASN A 245 -26.53 -5.36 10.23
C ASN A 245 -26.53 -4.85 8.78
N SER A 246 -26.01 -5.62 7.82
CA SER A 246 -25.96 -5.22 6.42
C SER A 246 -26.46 -6.33 5.49
N TYR A 247 -26.82 -5.96 4.27
CA TYR A 247 -27.10 -6.91 3.19
C TYR A 247 -25.83 -7.63 2.67
N THR A 248 -24.66 -7.30 3.22
CA THR A 248 -23.39 -7.90 2.84
C THR A 248 -23.18 -9.20 3.59
N ASN A 249 -23.21 -10.32 2.88
CA ASN A 249 -23.04 -11.65 3.48
C ASN A 249 -21.59 -12.07 3.68
N VAL A 250 -20.64 -11.41 3.01
CA VAL A 250 -19.20 -11.74 3.05
C VAL A 250 -18.37 -10.45 2.97
N ILE A 251 -17.30 -10.39 3.75
CA ILE A 251 -16.29 -9.33 3.66
C ILE A 251 -14.88 -9.92 3.63
N ARG A 252 -13.99 -9.29 2.86
CA ARG A 252 -12.56 -9.63 2.84
C ARG A 252 -11.79 -8.89 3.91
N LEU A 253 -10.92 -9.60 4.61
CA LEU A 253 -9.98 -9.03 5.57
C LEU A 253 -8.55 -9.44 5.19
N GLY A 254 -7.74 -8.48 4.77
CA GLY A 254 -6.31 -8.67 4.54
C GLY A 254 -5.52 -8.46 5.83
N VAL A 255 -4.74 -9.45 6.24
CA VAL A 255 -3.91 -9.39 7.45
C VAL A 255 -2.44 -9.56 7.06
N PRO A 256 -1.59 -8.53 7.25
CA PRO A 256 -0.18 -8.64 6.91
C PRO A 256 0.52 -9.57 7.90
N HIS A 257 1.59 -10.25 7.45
CA HIS A 257 2.23 -11.32 8.23
C HIS A 257 2.70 -10.91 9.63
N GLN A 258 3.01 -9.63 9.80
CA GLN A 258 3.48 -9.07 11.06
C GLN A 258 2.38 -8.84 12.12
N ASP A 259 1.10 -8.82 11.75
CA ASP A 259 0.00 -8.70 12.73
C ASP A 259 -0.32 -10.09 13.31
N SER A 260 0.59 -10.59 14.13
CA SER A 260 0.51 -11.93 14.71
C SER A 260 -0.70 -12.11 15.62
N GLU A 261 -1.15 -11.04 16.30
CA GLU A 261 -2.33 -11.07 17.16
C GLU A 261 -3.60 -11.29 16.33
N MET A 262 -3.80 -10.52 15.25
CA MET A 262 -4.95 -10.72 14.38
C MET A 262 -4.94 -12.11 13.72
N LEU A 263 -3.78 -12.59 13.26
CA LEU A 263 -3.66 -13.93 12.70
C LEU A 263 -4.02 -15.02 13.73
N TYR A 264 -3.54 -14.89 14.96
CA TYR A 264 -3.87 -15.80 16.06
C TYR A 264 -5.36 -15.79 16.39
N LEU A 265 -5.99 -14.61 16.47
CA LEU A 265 -7.42 -14.50 16.75
C LEU A 265 -8.25 -15.15 15.65
N LEU A 266 -7.93 -14.93 14.38
CA LEU A 266 -8.62 -15.56 13.26
C LEU A 266 -8.51 -17.09 13.31
N GLU A 267 -7.33 -17.64 13.61
CA GLU A 267 -7.16 -19.09 13.80
C GLU A 267 -8.00 -19.60 14.98
N ARG A 268 -8.02 -18.88 16.11
CA ARG A 268 -8.84 -19.20 17.28
C ARG A 268 -10.35 -19.22 16.97
N TYR A 269 -10.81 -18.37 16.06
CA TYR A 269 -12.19 -18.39 15.56
C TYR A 269 -12.43 -19.43 14.43
N GLY A 270 -11.45 -20.27 14.13
CA GLY A 270 -11.57 -21.39 13.19
C GLY A 270 -11.26 -21.04 11.73
N PHE A 271 -10.77 -19.83 11.45
CA PHE A 271 -10.38 -19.47 10.09
C PHE A 271 -9.02 -20.07 9.74
N LYS A 272 -8.96 -20.81 8.64
CA LYS A 272 -7.71 -21.36 8.12
C LYS A 272 -6.90 -20.26 7.45
N LYS A 273 -5.61 -20.18 7.81
CA LYS A 273 -4.65 -19.28 7.17
C LYS A 273 -4.55 -19.61 5.67
N THR A 274 -4.77 -18.60 4.83
CA THR A 274 -4.66 -18.73 3.37
C THR A 274 -3.20 -18.64 2.92
N MET A 275 -2.93 -18.86 1.64
CA MET A 275 -1.60 -18.55 1.09
C MET A 275 -1.43 -17.03 1.03
N SER A 276 -0.26 -16.54 1.45
CA SER A 276 0.04 -15.12 1.36
C SER A 276 0.15 -14.63 -0.09
N GLU A 277 -0.31 -13.41 -0.33
CA GLU A 277 -0.17 -12.66 -1.58
C GLU A 277 0.45 -11.28 -1.31
N ALA A 278 0.95 -10.62 -2.35
CA ALA A 278 1.30 -9.20 -2.32
C ALA A 278 0.10 -8.36 -2.83
N HIS A 279 -0.27 -7.29 -2.11
CA HIS A 279 -1.28 -6.35 -2.63
C HIS A 279 -0.68 -5.30 -3.57
N ALA A 280 0.64 -5.08 -3.51
CA ALA A 280 1.38 -4.13 -4.34
C ALA A 280 2.61 -4.82 -4.95
N SER A 281 3.09 -4.26 -6.06
CA SER A 281 4.49 -4.46 -6.44
C SER A 281 5.35 -3.43 -5.73
N ILE A 282 6.52 -3.83 -5.23
CA ILE A 282 7.45 -2.99 -4.47
C ILE A 282 8.76 -2.84 -5.24
N SER A 283 9.37 -1.66 -5.17
CA SER A 283 10.75 -1.44 -5.63
C SER A 283 11.49 -0.56 -4.62
N ILE A 284 12.67 -0.99 -4.16
CA ILE A 284 13.52 -0.16 -3.30
C ILE A 284 14.39 0.69 -4.21
N ILE A 285 14.01 1.97 -4.37
CA ILE A 285 14.58 2.86 -5.38
C ILE A 285 15.78 3.65 -4.86
N ASN A 286 15.90 3.83 -3.54
CA ASN A 286 17.10 4.37 -2.91
C ASN A 286 17.67 3.34 -1.94
N SER A 287 18.58 2.49 -2.44
CA SER A 287 19.13 1.37 -1.69
C SER A 287 19.95 1.81 -0.47
N GLU A 288 20.72 2.89 -0.59
CA GLU A 288 21.61 3.34 0.49
C GLU A 288 20.79 3.87 1.66
N ARG A 289 19.89 4.82 1.37
CA ARG A 289 19.01 5.41 2.38
C ARG A 289 18.06 4.39 3.00
N PHE A 290 17.55 3.45 2.19
CA PHE A 290 16.75 2.35 2.72
C PHE A 290 17.55 1.47 3.69
N LEU A 291 18.79 1.11 3.32
CA LEU A 291 19.64 0.25 4.16
C LEU A 291 19.99 0.93 5.48
N ASP A 292 20.30 2.22 5.49
CA ASP A 292 20.60 2.97 6.72
C ASP A 292 19.42 2.91 7.73
N LYS A 293 18.20 3.05 7.20
CA LYS A 293 16.97 2.96 8.00
C LYS A 293 16.65 1.53 8.43
N ALA A 294 16.78 0.58 7.52
CA ALA A 294 16.58 -0.84 7.81
C ALA A 294 17.60 -1.36 8.83
N GLU A 295 18.83 -0.84 8.82
CA GLU A 295 19.86 -1.17 9.80
C GLU A 295 19.41 -0.87 11.23
N THR A 296 18.71 0.25 11.43
CA THR A 296 18.15 0.63 12.74
C THR A 296 17.18 -0.44 13.25
N LEU A 297 16.27 -0.91 12.39
CA LEU A 297 15.33 -1.98 12.72
C LEU A 297 16.01 -3.33 13.00
N LEU A 298 17.08 -3.64 12.24
CA LEU A 298 17.83 -4.86 12.44
C LEU A 298 18.55 -4.87 13.80
N ARG A 299 19.07 -3.72 14.26
CA ARG A 299 19.76 -3.60 15.56
C ARG A 299 18.86 -3.87 16.76
N GLU A 300 17.56 -3.66 16.64
CA GLU A 300 16.60 -4.03 17.69
C GLU A 300 16.44 -5.55 17.85
N ARG A 301 16.74 -6.33 16.80
CA ARG A 301 16.53 -7.78 16.77
C ARG A 301 17.82 -8.60 16.68
N MET A 302 18.96 -7.95 16.47
CA MET A 302 20.27 -8.58 16.32
C MET A 302 21.37 -7.80 17.02
N PRO A 303 22.38 -8.48 17.58
CA PRO A 303 23.59 -7.81 18.07
C PRO A 303 24.27 -6.96 16.99
N ASP A 304 24.74 -5.77 17.36
CA ASP A 304 25.36 -4.79 16.45
C ASP A 304 26.43 -5.37 15.52
N ARG A 305 27.31 -6.22 16.06
CA ARG A 305 28.36 -6.87 15.27
C ARG A 305 27.80 -7.73 14.14
N LYS A 306 26.67 -8.42 14.36
CA LYS A 306 26.02 -9.22 13.32
C LYS A 306 25.36 -8.35 12.27
N VAL A 307 24.76 -7.22 12.67
CA VAL A 307 24.18 -6.25 11.73
C VAL A 307 25.26 -5.65 10.83
N GLN A 308 26.34 -5.13 11.41
CA GLN A 308 27.47 -4.58 10.65
C GLN A 308 28.07 -5.62 9.70
N GLN A 309 28.22 -6.86 10.15
CA GLN A 309 28.70 -7.95 9.31
C GLN A 309 27.73 -8.23 8.16
N PHE A 310 26.43 -8.29 8.41
CA PHE A 310 25.41 -8.52 7.39
C PHE A 310 25.43 -7.43 6.32
N ILE A 311 25.34 -6.16 6.73
CA ILE A 311 25.35 -5.00 5.82
C ILE A 311 26.66 -4.94 5.03
N SER A 312 27.82 -5.09 5.70
CA SER A 312 29.12 -5.12 5.03
C SER A 312 29.24 -6.27 4.03
N ASN A 313 28.73 -7.45 4.36
CA ASN A 313 28.76 -8.59 3.45
C ASN A 313 27.83 -8.39 2.24
N LEU A 314 26.71 -7.70 2.42
CA LEU A 314 25.80 -7.34 1.34
C LEU A 314 26.44 -6.32 0.40
N ILE A 315 26.97 -5.21 0.94
CA ILE A 315 27.57 -4.10 0.17
C ILE A 315 28.83 -4.55 -0.58
N HIS A 316 29.70 -5.32 0.08
CA HIS A 316 30.96 -5.78 -0.52
C HIS A 316 30.83 -7.09 -1.32
N GLY A 317 29.59 -7.54 -1.62
CA GLY A 317 29.35 -8.71 -2.48
C GLY A 317 29.83 -10.04 -1.91
N LYS A 318 30.06 -10.14 -0.60
CA LYS A 318 30.39 -11.39 0.10
C LYS A 318 29.17 -12.30 0.20
N LEU A 319 27.96 -11.73 0.26
CA LEU A 319 26.72 -12.45 0.01
C LEU A 319 26.50 -12.57 -1.49
N ARG A 320 26.52 -13.80 -2.03
CA ARG A 320 26.23 -14.02 -3.46
C ARG A 320 24.72 -14.03 -3.66
N LEU A 321 24.25 -13.05 -4.41
CA LEU A 321 22.82 -12.84 -4.70
C LEU A 321 22.51 -13.35 -6.10
N TYR A 322 21.40 -14.08 -6.24
CA TYR A 322 20.93 -14.58 -7.51
C TYR A 322 19.44 -14.26 -7.68
N LEU A 323 19.08 -13.69 -8.82
CA LEU A 323 17.69 -13.59 -9.26
C LEU A 323 17.47 -14.57 -10.40
N ASN A 324 16.56 -15.52 -10.22
CA ASN A 324 16.27 -16.58 -11.19
C ASN A 324 17.55 -17.30 -11.67
N GLY A 325 18.44 -17.62 -10.72
CA GLY A 325 19.71 -18.31 -10.98
C GLY A 325 20.82 -17.45 -11.61
N LYS A 326 20.54 -16.20 -11.98
CA LYS A 326 21.55 -15.25 -12.50
C LYS A 326 22.13 -14.42 -11.36
N LYS A 327 23.46 -14.41 -11.24
CA LYS A 327 24.16 -13.57 -10.26
C LYS A 327 23.77 -12.11 -10.48
N THR A 328 23.48 -11.41 -9.39
CA THR A 328 23.10 -10.00 -9.42
C THR A 328 23.77 -9.22 -8.27
N ASP A 329 23.60 -7.91 -8.28
CA ASP A 329 24.09 -6.97 -7.27
C ASP A 329 22.95 -6.55 -6.33
N PHE A 330 23.27 -6.17 -5.08
CA PHE A 330 22.26 -5.73 -4.13
C PHE A 330 21.60 -4.39 -4.51
N ARG A 331 22.25 -3.58 -5.36
CA ARG A 331 21.68 -2.35 -5.94
C ARG A 331 20.56 -2.64 -6.95
N ASP A 332 20.37 -3.90 -7.37
CA ASP A 332 19.17 -4.28 -8.10
C ASP A 332 17.96 -4.12 -7.15
N PRO A 333 17.02 -3.19 -7.45
CA PRO A 333 15.96 -2.80 -6.52
C PRO A 333 15.03 -3.95 -6.13
N ARG A 334 15.00 -5.00 -6.96
CA ARG A 334 14.22 -6.22 -6.75
C ARG A 334 14.81 -7.11 -5.66
N VAL A 335 16.14 -7.13 -5.55
CA VAL A 335 16.84 -7.95 -4.55
C VAL A 335 16.48 -7.47 -3.16
N LEU A 336 16.65 -6.18 -2.90
CA LEU A 336 16.36 -5.63 -1.58
C LEU A 336 14.88 -5.78 -1.25
N ALA A 337 13.98 -5.54 -2.21
CA ALA A 337 12.54 -5.69 -1.96
C ALA A 337 12.18 -7.12 -1.54
N LEU A 338 12.68 -8.14 -2.25
CA LEU A 338 12.43 -9.55 -1.91
C LEU A 338 13.14 -10.01 -0.63
N LEU A 339 14.34 -9.47 -0.37
CA LEU A 339 15.10 -9.77 0.84
C LEU A 339 14.42 -9.20 2.08
N PHE A 340 14.11 -7.90 2.06
CA PHE A 340 13.62 -7.18 3.22
C PHE A 340 12.11 -7.31 3.43
N PHE A 341 11.28 -7.35 2.38
CA PHE A 341 9.83 -7.51 2.55
C PHE A 341 9.35 -8.95 2.32
N GLY A 342 10.23 -9.83 1.85
CA GLY A 342 9.93 -11.24 1.63
C GLY A 342 9.09 -11.48 0.37
N SER A 343 9.15 -12.70 -0.14
CA SER A 343 8.26 -13.15 -1.23
C SER A 343 6.94 -13.70 -0.66
N PRO A 344 5.80 -13.41 -1.30
CA PRO A 344 4.53 -14.09 -1.01
C PRO A 344 4.57 -15.56 -1.46
N GLU A 345 3.67 -16.37 -0.91
CA GLU A 345 3.52 -17.78 -1.29
C GLU A 345 2.83 -17.93 -2.65
N LYS A 346 1.85 -17.07 -2.92
CA LYS A 346 1.14 -16.98 -4.19
C LYS A 346 1.49 -15.66 -4.89
N ILE A 347 1.78 -15.77 -6.18
CA ILE A 347 2.13 -14.63 -7.05
C ILE A 347 1.08 -14.48 -8.14
N LYS A 348 0.85 -13.23 -8.57
CA LYS A 348 -0.07 -12.88 -9.66
C LYS A 348 0.62 -12.88 -11.02
N SER A 349 1.92 -12.55 -11.05
CA SER A 349 2.73 -12.57 -12.26
C SER A 349 2.97 -14.01 -12.75
N PRO A 350 2.89 -14.27 -14.06
CA PRO A 350 3.23 -15.58 -14.62
C PRO A 350 4.74 -15.90 -14.48
N ARG A 351 5.58 -14.90 -14.19
CA ARG A 351 7.02 -15.06 -14.02
C ARG A 351 7.40 -14.85 -12.56
N ARG A 352 7.56 -15.96 -11.83
CA ARG A 352 8.12 -15.95 -10.47
C ARG A 352 9.55 -15.42 -10.52
N ILE A 353 9.82 -14.38 -9.74
CA ILE A 353 11.18 -13.95 -9.45
C ILE A 353 11.58 -14.61 -8.14
N LYS A 354 12.61 -15.45 -8.18
CA LYS A 354 13.16 -16.13 -7.02
C LYS A 354 14.49 -15.50 -6.66
N LEU A 355 14.57 -14.97 -5.44
CA LEU A 355 15.82 -14.54 -4.82
C LEU A 355 16.49 -15.74 -4.14
N GLU A 356 17.77 -15.95 -4.41
CA GLU A 356 18.61 -16.88 -3.67
C GLU A 356 19.84 -16.16 -3.14
N ILE A 357 20.21 -16.46 -1.89
CA ILE A 357 21.36 -15.88 -1.20
C ILE A 357 22.29 -17.01 -0.77
N LYS A 358 23.58 -16.88 -1.05
CA LYS A 358 24.58 -17.91 -0.70
C LYS A 358 25.84 -17.30 -0.08
N PRO A 359 26.23 -17.70 1.15
CA PRO A 359 25.48 -18.54 2.09
C PRO A 359 24.25 -17.79 2.64
N ILE A 360 23.22 -18.53 3.09
CA ILE A 360 22.11 -17.94 3.85
C ILE A 360 22.61 -17.72 5.28
N PRO A 361 22.66 -16.48 5.79
CA PRO A 361 23.01 -16.26 7.19
C PRO A 361 21.94 -16.90 8.09
N GLU A 362 22.35 -17.75 9.04
CA GLU A 362 21.42 -18.50 9.91
C GLU A 362 20.45 -17.59 10.68
N TYR A 363 20.89 -16.39 11.06
CA TYR A 363 20.10 -15.40 11.78
C TYR A 363 19.10 -14.64 10.90
N LEU A 364 19.17 -14.77 9.58
CA LEU A 364 18.40 -13.91 8.66
C LEU A 364 16.89 -14.16 8.76
N SER A 365 16.48 -15.41 9.01
CA SER A 365 15.07 -15.79 9.19
C SER A 365 14.44 -15.22 10.46
N ASP A 366 15.25 -14.88 11.46
CA ASP A 366 14.76 -14.39 12.75
C ASP A 366 14.43 -12.90 12.71
N VAL A 367 14.96 -12.18 11.70
CA VAL A 367 14.82 -10.72 11.58
C VAL A 367 14.11 -10.26 10.33
N LEU A 368 14.15 -11.06 9.25
CA LEU A 368 13.48 -10.77 7.99
C LEU A 368 12.41 -11.83 7.70
N PRO A 369 11.34 -11.45 6.98
CA PRO A 369 11.11 -10.12 6.40
C PRO A 369 10.69 -9.07 7.44
N LEU A 370 11.01 -7.81 7.14
CA LEU A 370 10.41 -6.63 7.75
C LEU A 370 8.88 -6.63 7.55
N PRO A 371 8.14 -5.84 8.34
CA PRO A 371 6.73 -5.62 8.12
C PRO A 371 6.38 -5.28 6.67
N THR A 372 5.34 -5.92 6.15
CA THR A 372 4.80 -5.61 4.82
C THR A 372 4.16 -4.23 4.85
N PRO A 373 4.64 -3.25 4.04
CA PRO A 373 3.97 -1.97 3.87
C PRO A 373 2.59 -2.18 3.28
N ILE A 374 1.56 -1.51 3.82
CA ILE A 374 0.18 -1.54 3.31
C ILE A 374 -0.30 -0.14 2.96
N TYR A 375 -1.20 0.00 1.98
CA TYR A 375 -1.77 1.30 1.62
C TYR A 375 -2.74 1.85 2.67
N GLY A 376 -3.64 1.01 3.18
CA GLY A 376 -4.75 1.50 3.99
C GLY A 376 -5.60 2.52 3.22
N LEU A 377 -5.98 3.60 3.90
CA LEU A 377 -6.66 4.72 3.28
C LEU A 377 -5.80 5.51 2.26
N ASN A 378 -4.47 5.39 2.27
CA ASN A 378 -3.58 6.08 1.32
C ASN A 378 -3.60 5.49 -0.10
N TYR A 379 -4.40 4.46 -0.37
CA TYR A 379 -4.53 3.85 -1.70
C TYR A 379 -4.93 4.87 -2.78
N ILE A 380 -4.27 4.78 -3.97
CA ILE A 380 -4.43 5.68 -5.13
C ILE A 380 -4.54 4.96 -6.48
#